data_AF-A0AAD8YJW7-F1
#
_entry.id   AF-A0AAD8YJW7-F1
#
_cell.length_a   1.000
_cell.length_b   1.000
_cell.length_c   1.000
_cell.angle_alpha   90.00
_cell.angle_beta   90.00
_cell.angle_gamma   90.00
#
_symmetry.space_group_name_H-M   'P 1'
#
loop_
_entity.id
_entity.type
_entity.pdbx_description
1 polymer ?
#
loop_
_entity_poly.entity_id
_entity_poly.type
_entity_poly.pdbx_seq_one_letter_code
_entity_poly.pdbx_strand_id
1 'polypeptide(L)'
;MGVPASLHSIVTKCKSLATRRREAKEKEIRKLMKVIKKTMQVQNREVKGIGDIKFTVGAREMSAFKAENESRRARGDSYFVRVKKDVGSKNEKVDLWYKLVSNKEEFMTDIVLGSTQPRHKHFFFGEKEAYKPIMHPQMKGMSASDPNLCLWFKKEAKQLRHISDVQVSHSKEDEVNLQKRNYEMLPLCLSKFGCGYCKIWLLWTSTHLLRLTDCDHIQKELKEYTDFLAKTPDDPILQKMVSTANFRLKEAQLREEDHARDIPGDDLIYTKEFLALKPTELKRMRFIYKKCIDLDKDGKISVEEFASFLREPLSLCSFLRQIFALALGNFDTQSDSNKSPIFNLGSTLKAVSVFCMLSSADVLKFIFSCYDTKGYGFIDRVAFYDLLELFHPRHQDDRVHSALKEIELPADGTLQFARFEDISRRFPHLLYPAFRVQEKLRQKFFGVRWWKRKLELYGIASQRVERDKKRENEIESMERKQRYEMAEALHNEGREFFDVKERRRKKNRSTTPLR
;
A
#
# COMPACT_ATOMS: atom_id res chain seq x y z
N MET A 1 8.84 45.64 -47.37
CA MET A 1 9.59 45.79 -46.11
C MET A 1 9.95 44.40 -45.61
N GLY A 2 11.19 43.95 -45.83
CA GLY A 2 11.64 42.62 -45.41
C GLY A 2 11.97 42.61 -43.92
N VAL A 3 11.38 41.69 -43.17
CA VAL A 3 11.75 41.46 -41.76
C VAL A 3 13.22 40.99 -41.73
N PRO A 4 14.11 41.60 -40.93
CA PRO A 4 15.53 41.23 -40.89
C PRO A 4 15.70 39.75 -40.55
N ALA A 5 16.55 39.03 -41.30
CA ALA A 5 16.81 37.60 -41.12
C ALA A 5 17.23 37.20 -39.67
N SER A 6 17.73 38.15 -38.86
CA SER A 6 18.07 37.92 -37.45
C SER A 6 16.85 37.70 -36.56
N LEU A 7 15.71 38.36 -36.83
CA LEU A 7 14.48 38.22 -36.04
C LEU A 7 13.84 36.85 -36.24
N HIS A 8 13.85 36.32 -37.47
CA HIS A 8 13.31 34.99 -37.77
C HIS A 8 14.12 33.87 -37.09
N SER A 9 15.45 34.01 -37.03
CA SER A 9 16.34 33.08 -36.32
C SER A 9 16.11 33.08 -34.80
N ILE A 10 15.93 34.27 -34.20
CA ILE A 10 15.65 34.41 -32.76
C ILE A 10 14.28 33.80 -32.42
N VAL A 11 13.23 34.10 -33.21
CA VAL A 11 11.89 33.55 -32.99
C VAL A 11 11.90 32.02 -33.08
N THR A 12 12.65 31.45 -34.04
CA THR A 12 12.76 29.99 -34.21
C THR A 12 13.49 29.34 -33.03
N LYS A 13 14.58 29.95 -32.53
CA LYS A 13 15.26 29.49 -31.29
C LYS A 13 14.35 29.58 -30.07
N CYS A 14 13.58 30.66 -29.92
CA CYS A 14 12.63 30.82 -28.81
C CYS A 14 11.52 29.76 -28.85
N LYS A 15 10.95 29.47 -30.03
CA LYS A 15 9.95 28.40 -30.22
C LYS A 15 10.53 27.03 -29.88
N SER A 16 11.72 26.71 -30.37
CA SER A 16 12.42 25.44 -30.06
C SER A 16 12.67 25.27 -28.56
N LEU A 17 13.11 26.33 -27.87
CA LEU A 17 13.30 26.32 -26.41
C LEU A 17 11.98 26.15 -25.64
N ALA A 18 10.90 26.80 -26.09
CA ALA A 18 9.58 26.64 -25.49
C ALA A 18 9.06 25.20 -25.61
N THR A 19 9.21 24.58 -26.79
CA THR A 19 8.83 23.18 -27.03
C THR A 19 9.62 22.24 -26.11
N ARG A 20 10.94 22.37 -26.05
CA ARG A 20 11.79 21.55 -25.15
C ARG A 20 11.42 21.71 -23.67
N ARG A 21 11.08 22.93 -23.24
CA ARG A 21 10.61 23.18 -21.86
C ARG A 21 9.27 22.49 -21.59
N ARG A 22 8.34 22.51 -22.55
CA ARG A 22 7.05 21.83 -22.44
C ARG A 22 7.21 20.32 -22.35
N GLU A 23 8.04 19.73 -23.21
CA GLU A 23 8.36 18.29 -23.17
C GLU A 23 9.02 17.87 -21.86
N ALA A 24 9.95 18.67 -21.34
CA ALA A 24 10.57 18.42 -20.05
C ALA A 24 9.56 18.49 -18.90
N LYS A 25 8.66 19.50 -18.91
CA LYS A 25 7.55 19.62 -17.94
C LYS A 25 6.66 18.38 -17.99
N GLU A 26 6.28 17.94 -19.18
CA GLU A 26 5.40 16.78 -19.37
C GLU A 26 6.08 15.46 -18.95
N LYS A 27 7.36 15.27 -19.26
CA LYS A 27 8.14 14.11 -18.79
C LYS A 27 8.23 14.05 -17.26
N GLU A 28 8.36 15.21 -16.62
CA GLU A 28 8.38 15.34 -15.16
C GLU A 28 7.00 15.01 -14.56
N ILE A 29 5.91 15.53 -15.13
CA ILE A 29 4.53 15.18 -14.74
C ILE A 29 4.29 13.67 -14.85
N ARG A 30 4.69 13.02 -15.96
CA ARG A 30 4.52 11.57 -16.12
C ARG A 30 5.25 10.77 -15.04
N LYS A 31 6.46 11.20 -14.64
CA LYS A 31 7.20 10.57 -13.55
C LYS A 31 6.45 10.73 -12.22
N LEU A 32 5.97 11.93 -11.93
CA LEU A 32 5.18 12.19 -10.72
C LEU A 32 3.88 11.38 -10.73
N MET A 33 3.17 11.28 -11.85
CA MET A 33 1.99 10.42 -11.97
C MET A 33 2.31 8.96 -11.68
N LYS A 34 3.43 8.42 -12.20
CA LYS A 34 3.87 7.04 -11.91
C LYS A 34 4.12 6.85 -10.41
N VAL A 35 4.72 7.83 -9.77
CA VAL A 35 5.01 7.79 -8.33
C VAL A 35 3.73 7.91 -7.51
N ILE A 36 2.85 8.86 -7.83
CA ILE A 36 1.54 9.00 -7.18
C ILE A 36 0.74 7.71 -7.36
N LYS A 37 0.69 7.12 -8.56
CA LYS A 37 0.07 5.81 -8.77
C LYS A 37 0.74 4.77 -7.88
N LYS A 38 2.07 4.62 -7.86
CA LYS A 38 2.79 3.68 -6.99
C LYS A 38 2.47 3.89 -5.50
N THR A 39 2.47 5.13 -5.01
CA THR A 39 2.13 5.47 -3.62
C THR A 39 0.65 5.21 -3.34
N MET A 40 -0.24 5.55 -4.27
CA MET A 40 -1.67 5.25 -4.22
C MET A 40 -1.95 3.75 -4.40
N GLN A 41 -1.08 2.96 -5.01
CA GLN A 41 -1.20 1.50 -5.12
C GLN A 41 -0.74 0.83 -3.83
N VAL A 42 0.26 1.42 -3.16
CA VAL A 42 0.67 1.06 -1.80
C VAL A 42 -0.42 1.45 -0.79
N GLN A 43 -1.04 2.63 -0.93
CA GLN A 43 -2.11 3.14 -0.06
C GLN A 43 -3.50 2.52 -0.37
N ASN A 44 -3.92 2.47 -1.64
CA ASN A 44 -5.17 1.84 -2.09
C ASN A 44 -5.02 0.33 -2.34
N ARG A 45 -3.96 -0.30 -1.83
CA ARG A 45 -3.76 -1.75 -1.82
C ARG A 45 -4.24 -2.43 -3.11
N GLU A 46 -3.54 -2.14 -4.22
CA GLU A 46 -3.82 -2.79 -5.50
C GLU A 46 -3.94 -4.31 -5.31
N VAL A 47 -4.91 -4.90 -6.00
CA VAL A 47 -5.13 -6.35 -6.05
C VAL A 47 -3.83 -7.01 -6.50
N LYS A 48 -3.12 -7.66 -5.58
CA LYS A 48 -1.95 -8.48 -5.90
C LYS A 48 -2.38 -9.93 -5.96
N GLY A 49 -2.00 -10.60 -7.03
CA GLY A 49 -2.15 -12.04 -7.18
C GLY A 49 -0.80 -12.73 -7.11
N ILE A 50 -0.81 -14.02 -6.77
CA ILE A 50 0.36 -14.87 -6.97
C ILE A 50 0.55 -15.02 -8.48
N GLY A 51 1.72 -14.62 -8.97
CA GLY A 51 2.11 -14.77 -10.37
C GLY A 51 3.08 -15.91 -10.61
N ASP A 52 3.77 -16.39 -9.58
CA ASP A 52 4.73 -17.48 -9.72
C ASP A 52 4.91 -18.24 -8.41
N ILE A 53 5.25 -19.51 -8.49
CA ILE A 53 5.57 -20.37 -7.33
C ILE A 53 6.87 -21.11 -7.62
N LYS A 54 7.72 -21.25 -6.60
CA LYS A 54 9.00 -21.96 -6.69
C LYS A 54 9.23 -22.83 -5.46
N PHE A 55 9.92 -23.94 -5.66
CA PHE A 55 10.40 -24.81 -4.59
C PHE A 55 11.91 -24.66 -4.40
N THR A 56 12.37 -24.86 -3.17
CA THR A 56 13.79 -25.11 -2.86
C THR A 56 13.89 -26.35 -1.98
N VAL A 57 14.86 -27.21 -2.25
CA VAL A 57 15.04 -28.49 -1.56
C VAL A 57 16.36 -28.49 -0.78
N GLY A 58 16.25 -28.79 0.51
CA GLY A 58 17.38 -28.82 1.43
C GLY A 58 17.85 -27.45 1.92
N ALA A 59 18.63 -27.45 3.00
CA ALA A 59 19.06 -26.21 3.68
C ALA A 59 20.04 -25.36 2.84
N ARG A 60 20.88 -26.00 2.04
CA ARG A 60 21.88 -25.31 1.19
C ARG A 60 21.22 -24.48 0.10
N GLU A 61 20.32 -25.09 -0.69
CA GLU A 61 19.62 -24.37 -1.76
C GLU A 61 18.72 -23.27 -1.19
N MET A 62 17.98 -23.57 -0.12
CA MET A 62 17.14 -22.60 0.58
C MET A 62 17.94 -21.37 1.00
N SER A 63 19.13 -21.55 1.58
CA SER A 63 19.97 -20.45 2.05
C SER A 63 20.53 -19.63 0.89
N ALA A 64 20.98 -20.29 -0.18
CA ALA A 64 21.46 -19.62 -1.39
C ALA A 64 20.35 -18.81 -2.07
N PHE A 65 19.17 -19.40 -2.24
CA PHE A 65 18.02 -18.72 -2.83
C PHE A 65 17.53 -17.58 -1.95
N LYS A 66 17.52 -17.74 -0.63
CA LYS A 66 17.19 -16.66 0.32
C LYS A 66 18.13 -15.47 0.16
N ALA A 67 19.45 -15.68 0.10
CA ALA A 67 20.43 -14.62 -0.08
C ALA A 67 20.27 -13.91 -1.44
N GLU A 68 20.04 -14.68 -2.52
CA GLU A 68 19.77 -14.10 -3.85
C GLU A 68 18.48 -13.27 -3.83
N ASN A 69 17.44 -13.78 -3.19
CA ASN A 69 16.13 -13.14 -3.12
C ASN A 69 16.15 -11.88 -2.25
N GLU A 70 16.94 -11.86 -1.17
CA GLU A 70 17.25 -10.67 -0.38
C GLU A 70 18.04 -9.64 -1.20
N SER A 71 18.99 -10.07 -2.03
CA SER A 71 19.70 -9.18 -2.95
C SER A 71 18.77 -8.54 -3.99
N ARG A 72 17.86 -9.34 -4.59
CA ARG A 72 16.82 -8.84 -5.51
C ARG A 72 15.92 -7.82 -4.81
N ARG A 73 15.48 -8.14 -3.58
CA ARG A 73 14.68 -7.24 -2.74
C ARG A 73 15.42 -5.93 -2.46
N ALA A 74 16.71 -5.99 -2.12
CA ALA A 74 17.54 -4.79 -1.88
C ALA A 74 17.71 -3.91 -3.13
N ARG A 75 17.66 -4.48 -4.33
CA ARG A 75 17.68 -3.74 -5.60
C ARG A 75 16.31 -3.21 -6.04
N GLY A 76 15.24 -3.57 -5.33
CA GLY A 76 13.85 -3.27 -5.73
C GLY A 76 13.34 -4.12 -6.89
N ASP A 77 14.01 -5.22 -7.20
CA ASP A 77 13.55 -6.20 -8.17
C ASP A 77 12.40 -7.03 -7.58
N SER A 78 11.60 -7.66 -8.45
CA SER A 78 10.57 -8.59 -8.00
C SER A 78 11.19 -9.80 -7.27
N TYR A 79 10.65 -10.14 -6.10
CA TYR A 79 11.19 -11.17 -5.21
C TYR A 79 10.09 -12.17 -4.79
N PHE A 80 10.50 -13.33 -4.29
CA PHE A 80 9.62 -14.37 -3.77
C PHE A 80 9.43 -14.23 -2.24
N VAL A 81 8.27 -14.63 -1.75
CA VAL A 81 7.91 -14.72 -0.33
C VAL A 81 7.91 -16.19 0.05
N ARG A 82 8.57 -16.53 1.16
CA ARG A 82 8.59 -17.90 1.69
C ARG A 82 7.29 -18.18 2.42
N VAL A 83 6.67 -19.33 2.15
CA VAL A 83 5.59 -19.84 2.99
C VAL A 83 6.18 -20.27 4.34
N LYS A 84 5.53 -19.87 5.44
CA LYS A 84 6.10 -20.02 6.80
C LYS A 84 6.43 -21.48 7.15
N LYS A 85 5.62 -22.42 6.66
CA LYS A 85 5.73 -23.86 6.90
C LYS A 85 6.22 -24.57 5.65
N ASP A 86 7.15 -25.49 5.84
CA ASP A 86 7.70 -26.28 4.74
C ASP A 86 6.78 -27.47 4.39
N VAL A 87 6.94 -28.01 3.18
CA VAL A 87 6.20 -29.18 2.70
C VAL A 87 7.07 -30.45 2.71
N GLY A 88 8.24 -30.37 3.35
CA GLY A 88 9.22 -31.44 3.38
C GLY A 88 8.76 -32.67 4.16
N SER A 89 9.49 -33.78 3.97
CA SER A 89 9.38 -34.96 4.82
C SER A 89 10.32 -34.84 6.02
N LYS A 90 10.35 -35.84 6.91
CA LYS A 90 11.35 -35.89 8.00
C LYS A 90 12.79 -35.94 7.49
N ASN A 91 12.99 -36.47 6.28
CA ASN A 91 14.31 -36.73 5.72
C ASN A 91 14.80 -35.58 4.83
N GLU A 92 13.88 -34.82 4.23
CA GLU A 92 14.23 -33.78 3.28
C GLU A 92 13.29 -32.58 3.41
N LYS A 93 13.90 -31.41 3.67
CA LYS A 93 13.18 -30.14 3.82
C LYS A 93 12.85 -29.57 2.44
N VAL A 94 11.60 -29.21 2.21
CA VAL A 94 11.14 -28.60 0.95
C VAL A 94 10.39 -27.33 1.26
N ASP A 95 10.97 -26.18 0.91
CA ASP A 95 10.36 -24.87 1.14
C ASP A 95 9.59 -24.39 -0.10
N LEU A 96 8.38 -23.89 0.12
CA LEU A 96 7.51 -23.29 -0.89
C LEU A 96 7.67 -21.78 -0.89
N TRP A 97 7.83 -21.21 -2.08
CA TRP A 97 7.99 -19.77 -2.31
C TRP A 97 6.98 -19.29 -3.34
N TYR A 98 6.46 -18.08 -3.18
CA TYR A 98 5.54 -17.49 -4.15
C TYR A 98 5.89 -16.03 -4.45
N LYS A 99 5.56 -15.56 -5.65
CA LYS A 99 5.85 -14.20 -6.10
C LYS A 99 4.54 -13.46 -6.32
N LEU A 100 4.38 -12.33 -5.65
CA LEU A 100 3.24 -11.45 -5.90
C LEU A 100 3.50 -10.55 -7.11
N VAL A 101 2.47 -10.37 -7.93
CA VAL A 101 2.48 -9.49 -9.10
C VAL A 101 1.25 -8.59 -9.08
N SER A 102 1.35 -7.41 -9.70
CA SER A 102 0.21 -6.48 -9.86
C SER A 102 -0.45 -6.59 -11.23
N ASN A 103 0.23 -7.19 -12.22
CA ASN A 103 -0.32 -7.39 -13.54
C ASN A 103 -1.38 -8.50 -13.51
N LYS A 104 -2.65 -8.16 -13.74
CA LYS A 104 -3.79 -9.11 -13.70
C LYS A 104 -3.63 -10.27 -14.68
N GLU A 105 -2.97 -10.05 -15.83
CA GLU A 105 -2.71 -11.10 -16.83
C GLU A 105 -1.72 -12.16 -16.33
N GLU A 106 -0.93 -11.82 -15.31
CA GLU A 106 0.06 -12.72 -14.72
C GLU A 106 -0.48 -13.52 -13.54
N PHE A 107 -1.72 -13.27 -13.09
CA PHE A 107 -2.30 -13.93 -11.93
C PHE A 107 -2.53 -15.41 -12.18
N MET A 108 -2.18 -16.23 -11.20
CA MET A 108 -2.56 -17.63 -11.15
C MET A 108 -4.05 -17.71 -10.81
N THR A 109 -4.81 -18.26 -11.75
CA THR A 109 -6.28 -18.36 -11.70
C THR A 109 -6.75 -19.75 -11.33
N ASP A 110 -5.86 -20.74 -11.42
CA ASP A 110 -6.09 -22.07 -10.90
C ASP A 110 -4.79 -22.80 -10.54
N ILE A 111 -4.88 -23.78 -9.64
CA ILE A 111 -3.77 -24.65 -9.26
C ILE A 111 -4.25 -26.06 -8.85
N VAL A 112 -3.54 -27.07 -9.34
CA VAL A 112 -3.86 -28.50 -9.13
C VAL A 112 -2.61 -29.25 -8.68
N LEU A 113 -2.79 -30.18 -7.73
CA LEU A 113 -1.74 -31.09 -7.28
C LEU A 113 -1.64 -32.30 -8.21
N GLY A 114 -0.44 -32.60 -8.68
CA GLY A 114 -0.17 -33.77 -9.51
C GLY A 114 1.13 -34.48 -9.12
N SER A 115 1.29 -35.71 -9.60
CA SER A 115 2.56 -36.43 -9.51
C SER A 115 3.43 -36.19 -10.74
N THR A 116 4.75 -36.24 -10.59
CA THR A 116 5.72 -36.23 -11.70
C THR A 116 5.79 -37.57 -12.43
N GLN A 117 5.27 -38.66 -11.84
CA GLN A 117 5.34 -40.00 -12.41
C GLN A 117 4.09 -40.34 -13.24
N PRO A 118 4.21 -40.63 -14.55
CA PRO A 118 3.06 -40.89 -15.44
C PRO A 118 2.16 -42.04 -15.01
N ARG A 119 2.69 -43.03 -14.29
CA ARG A 119 1.94 -44.21 -13.81
C ARG A 119 1.30 -44.01 -12.44
N HIS A 120 1.51 -42.86 -11.80
CA HIS A 120 0.97 -42.60 -10.47
C HIS A 120 -0.53 -42.30 -10.54
N LYS A 121 -1.30 -42.76 -9.54
CA LYS A 121 -2.76 -42.55 -9.47
C LYS A 121 -3.21 -41.09 -9.48
N HIS A 122 -2.32 -40.18 -9.07
CA HIS A 122 -2.54 -38.73 -9.04
C HIS A 122 -1.71 -38.00 -10.10
N PHE A 123 -1.33 -38.69 -11.17
CA PHE A 123 -0.74 -38.02 -12.33
C PHE A 123 -1.80 -37.14 -13.00
N PHE A 124 -1.45 -35.89 -13.31
CA PHE A 124 -2.35 -34.94 -13.95
C PHE A 124 -1.71 -34.45 -15.24
N PHE A 125 -2.42 -34.59 -16.36
CA PHE A 125 -1.93 -34.19 -17.68
C PHE A 125 -2.50 -32.82 -18.07
N GLY A 126 -2.04 -31.78 -17.39
CA GLY A 126 -2.62 -30.43 -17.49
C GLY A 126 -2.26 -29.64 -18.76
N GLU A 127 -1.28 -30.08 -19.54
CA GLU A 127 -0.81 -29.34 -20.72
C GLU A 127 -1.91 -29.12 -21.77
N LYS A 128 -2.84 -30.08 -21.91
CA LYS A 128 -3.99 -29.98 -22.82
C LYS A 128 -4.98 -28.88 -22.43
N GLU A 129 -4.98 -28.50 -21.16
CA GLU A 129 -5.90 -27.51 -20.59
C GLU A 129 -5.19 -26.20 -20.27
N ALA A 130 -4.03 -25.94 -20.90
CA ALA A 130 -3.19 -24.77 -20.70
C ALA A 130 -2.62 -24.61 -19.28
N TYR A 131 -2.56 -25.69 -18.48
CA TYR A 131 -1.79 -25.67 -17.24
C TYR A 131 -0.30 -25.78 -17.54
N LYS A 132 0.50 -25.11 -16.72
CA LYS A 132 1.96 -25.18 -16.74
C LYS A 132 2.44 -25.88 -15.46
N PRO A 133 3.40 -26.80 -15.55
CA PRO A 133 3.93 -27.49 -14.39
C PRO A 133 4.97 -26.63 -13.66
N ILE A 134 4.95 -26.71 -12.33
CA ILE A 134 5.99 -26.22 -11.42
C ILE A 134 6.51 -27.45 -10.67
N MET A 135 7.78 -27.74 -10.90
CA MET A 135 8.45 -28.90 -10.31
C MET A 135 9.90 -28.56 -9.98
N HIS A 136 10.46 -29.23 -8.98
CA HIS A 136 11.87 -29.18 -8.67
C HIS A 136 12.60 -30.41 -9.23
N PRO A 137 13.84 -30.30 -9.76
CA PRO A 137 14.57 -31.45 -10.30
C PRO A 137 14.76 -32.61 -9.32
N GLN A 138 14.91 -32.31 -8.02
CA GLN A 138 15.04 -33.32 -6.96
C GLN A 138 13.70 -33.94 -6.53
N MET A 139 12.56 -33.40 -6.99
CA MET A 139 11.22 -33.88 -6.65
C MET A 139 10.60 -34.70 -7.79
N LYS A 140 11.44 -35.43 -8.54
CA LYS A 140 10.99 -36.26 -9.67
C LYS A 140 10.54 -37.66 -9.26
N GLY A 141 10.76 -38.06 -8.01
CA GLY A 141 10.48 -39.43 -7.54
C GLY A 141 11.40 -40.47 -8.18
N MET A 142 12.71 -40.17 -8.29
CA MET A 142 13.69 -41.10 -8.89
C MET A 142 14.06 -42.21 -7.91
N SER A 143 14.10 -41.91 -6.61
CA SER A 143 14.23 -42.87 -5.52
C SER A 143 12.88 -43.11 -4.81
N ALA A 144 12.76 -44.22 -4.07
CA ALA A 144 11.56 -44.54 -3.29
C ALA A 144 11.28 -43.53 -2.16
N SER A 145 12.29 -42.75 -1.76
CA SER A 145 12.19 -41.72 -0.73
C SER A 145 12.03 -40.30 -1.29
N ASP A 146 12.22 -40.11 -2.60
CA ASP A 146 12.15 -38.78 -3.19
C ASP A 146 10.69 -38.32 -3.32
N PRO A 147 10.39 -37.05 -3.01
CA PRO A 147 9.10 -36.48 -3.34
C PRO A 147 8.84 -36.57 -4.85
N ASN A 148 7.59 -36.78 -5.26
CA ASN A 148 7.18 -36.79 -6.66
C ASN A 148 6.10 -35.74 -6.95
N LEU A 149 6.11 -34.63 -6.20
CA LEU A 149 5.11 -33.57 -6.25
C LEU A 149 5.34 -32.61 -7.43
N CYS A 150 4.26 -32.33 -8.16
CA CYS A 150 4.17 -31.30 -9.18
C CYS A 150 2.95 -30.40 -8.92
N LEU A 151 3.13 -29.09 -9.00
CA LEU A 151 2.02 -28.13 -9.00
C LEU A 151 1.72 -27.71 -10.43
N TRP A 152 0.50 -27.94 -10.88
CA TRP A 152 0.03 -27.48 -12.17
C TRP A 152 -0.75 -26.20 -11.98
N PHE A 153 -0.42 -25.13 -12.71
CA PHE A 153 -1.13 -23.86 -12.58
C PHE A 153 -1.63 -23.34 -13.90
N LYS A 154 -2.68 -22.52 -13.83
CA LYS A 154 -3.28 -21.85 -14.98
C LYS A 154 -3.28 -20.34 -14.77
N LYS A 155 -3.17 -19.59 -15.87
CA LYS A 155 -3.31 -18.13 -15.90
C LYS A 155 -4.30 -17.77 -17.00
N GLU A 156 -5.43 -17.21 -16.62
CA GLU A 156 -6.51 -16.84 -17.56
C GLU A 156 -6.87 -15.37 -17.37
N ALA A 157 -6.58 -14.53 -18.38
CA ALA A 157 -6.80 -13.09 -18.30
C ALA A 157 -8.26 -12.68 -18.02
N LYS A 158 -9.23 -13.56 -18.34
CA LYS A 158 -10.67 -13.30 -18.16
C LYS A 158 -11.24 -13.88 -16.86
N GLN A 159 -10.46 -14.64 -16.09
CA GLN A 159 -10.95 -15.23 -14.85
C GLN A 159 -11.08 -14.14 -13.78
N LEU A 160 -12.26 -14.06 -13.17
CA LEU A 160 -12.50 -13.07 -12.11
C LEU A 160 -11.76 -13.44 -10.82
N ARG A 161 -11.55 -14.74 -10.57
CA ARG A 161 -10.93 -15.30 -9.37
C ARG A 161 -9.46 -15.62 -9.61
N HIS A 162 -8.61 -15.24 -8.68
CA HIS A 162 -7.18 -15.54 -8.67
C HIS A 162 -6.71 -15.90 -7.26
N ILE A 163 -5.52 -16.49 -7.17
CA ILE A 163 -4.89 -16.86 -5.91
C ILE A 163 -4.13 -15.63 -5.38
N SER A 164 -4.37 -15.23 -4.13
CA SER A 164 -3.73 -14.08 -3.50
C SER A 164 -2.76 -14.45 -2.38
N ASP A 165 -2.95 -15.61 -1.73
CA ASP A 165 -1.99 -16.16 -0.77
C ASP A 165 -2.01 -17.70 -0.77
N VAL A 166 -0.92 -18.29 -0.30
CA VAL A 166 -0.74 -19.74 -0.15
C VAL A 166 -0.14 -20.09 1.21
N GLN A 167 -0.73 -21.06 1.89
CA GLN A 167 -0.33 -21.50 3.22
C GLN A 167 -0.27 -23.03 3.30
N VAL A 168 0.42 -23.55 4.32
CA VAL A 168 0.58 -24.99 4.57
C VAL A 168 0.15 -25.30 6.01
N SER A 169 -0.58 -26.40 6.20
CA SER A 169 -1.03 -26.90 7.51
C SER A 169 -0.38 -28.24 7.85
N HIS A 170 0.04 -28.43 9.11
CA HIS A 170 0.50 -29.73 9.63
C HIS A 170 -0.41 -30.29 10.72
N SER A 171 -1.26 -29.46 11.34
CA SER A 171 -2.16 -29.86 12.42
C SER A 171 -3.61 -29.53 12.10
N LYS A 172 -4.56 -30.18 12.79
CA LYS A 172 -5.99 -29.85 12.69
C LYS A 172 -6.28 -28.42 13.15
N GLU A 173 -5.54 -27.92 14.13
CA GLU A 173 -5.67 -26.55 14.61
C GLU A 173 -5.31 -25.53 13.52
N ASP A 174 -4.24 -25.79 12.76
CA ASP A 174 -3.90 -24.98 11.59
C ASP A 174 -5.01 -24.97 10.55
N GLU A 175 -5.58 -26.14 10.27
CA GLU A 175 -6.67 -26.29 9.29
C GLU A 175 -7.90 -25.48 9.71
N VAL A 176 -8.30 -25.55 10.99
CA VAL A 176 -9.41 -24.75 11.53
C VAL A 176 -9.10 -23.25 11.44
N ASN A 177 -7.86 -22.84 11.75
CA ASN A 177 -7.46 -21.44 11.70
C ASN A 177 -7.43 -20.89 10.27
N LEU A 178 -6.94 -21.66 9.29
CA LEU A 178 -6.91 -21.29 7.88
C LEU A 178 -8.33 -21.26 7.29
N GLN A 179 -9.18 -22.21 7.66
CA GLN A 179 -10.59 -22.21 7.25
C GLN A 179 -11.34 -20.98 7.78
N LYS A 180 -11.12 -20.59 9.04
CA LYS A 180 -11.67 -19.34 9.62
C LYS A 180 -11.21 -18.08 8.87
N ARG A 181 -10.06 -18.14 8.19
CA ARG A 181 -9.49 -17.06 7.36
C ARG A 181 -9.93 -17.13 5.89
N ASN A 182 -10.93 -17.95 5.56
CA ASN A 182 -11.44 -18.18 4.20
C ASN A 182 -10.42 -18.77 3.22
N TYR A 183 -9.44 -19.51 3.72
CA TYR A 183 -8.61 -20.32 2.84
C TYR A 183 -9.36 -21.58 2.42
N GLU A 184 -9.17 -21.97 1.17
CA GLU A 184 -9.66 -23.22 0.62
C GLU A 184 -8.53 -24.25 0.56
N MET A 185 -8.79 -25.44 1.08
CA MET A 185 -7.84 -26.53 1.10
C MET A 185 -7.80 -27.24 -0.25
N LEU A 186 -6.60 -27.53 -0.77
CA LEU A 186 -6.47 -28.44 -1.90
C LEU A 186 -6.82 -29.88 -1.49
N PRO A 187 -7.48 -30.66 -2.36
CA PRO A 187 -8.12 -31.93 -1.97
C PRO A 187 -7.16 -33.08 -1.62
N LEU A 188 -5.85 -32.93 -1.89
CA LEU A 188 -4.86 -33.98 -1.68
C LEU A 188 -3.86 -33.61 -0.59
N CYS A 189 -3.60 -34.56 0.32
CA CYS A 189 -2.51 -34.48 1.27
C CYS A 189 -1.17 -34.75 0.57
N LEU A 190 -0.14 -33.99 0.93
CA LEU A 190 1.16 -34.07 0.26
C LEU A 190 1.91 -35.39 0.54
N SER A 191 1.55 -36.13 1.60
CA SER A 191 2.07 -37.48 1.85
C SER A 191 1.81 -38.47 0.71
N LYS A 192 0.78 -38.22 -0.12
CA LYS A 192 0.50 -39.00 -1.33
C LYS A 192 1.56 -38.81 -2.43
N PHE A 193 2.45 -37.84 -2.27
CA PHE A 193 3.52 -37.50 -3.21
C PHE A 193 4.92 -37.62 -2.60
N GLY A 194 5.08 -38.38 -1.51
CA GLY A 194 6.38 -38.55 -0.83
C GLY A 194 6.81 -37.35 0.03
N CYS A 195 5.96 -36.34 0.18
CA CYS A 195 6.18 -35.19 1.08
C CYS A 195 5.72 -35.49 2.52
N GLY A 196 5.86 -34.51 3.42
CA GLY A 196 5.31 -34.60 4.77
C GLY A 196 3.78 -34.73 4.83
N TYR A 197 3.26 -35.11 5.99
CA TYR A 197 1.82 -35.09 6.26
C TYR A 197 1.34 -33.65 6.44
N CYS A 198 1.10 -32.97 5.32
CA CYS A 198 0.61 -31.61 5.29
C CYS A 198 -0.34 -31.37 4.11
N LYS A 199 -1.03 -30.23 4.12
CA LYS A 199 -1.96 -29.81 3.07
C LYS A 199 -1.69 -28.37 2.66
N ILE A 200 -1.94 -28.07 1.39
CA ILE A 200 -1.84 -26.71 0.84
C ILE A 200 -3.20 -26.04 0.91
N TRP A 201 -3.19 -24.78 1.32
CA TRP A 201 -4.36 -23.92 1.47
C TRP A 201 -4.17 -22.67 0.63
N LEU A 202 -5.22 -22.24 -0.06
CA LEU A 202 -5.20 -21.12 -0.98
C LEU A 202 -6.20 -20.07 -0.53
N LEU A 203 -5.74 -18.83 -0.43
CA LEU A 203 -6.65 -17.71 -0.34
C LEU A 203 -7.00 -17.28 -1.75
N TRP A 204 -8.25 -17.50 -2.12
CA TRP A 204 -8.75 -17.01 -3.38
C TRP A 204 -9.31 -15.62 -3.22
N THR A 205 -9.18 -14.82 -4.26
CA THR A 205 -9.83 -13.53 -4.28
C THR A 205 -10.33 -13.18 -5.67
N SER A 206 -11.41 -12.42 -5.71
CA SER A 206 -11.93 -11.88 -6.96
C SER A 206 -11.33 -10.52 -7.22
N THR A 207 -10.96 -10.26 -8.47
CA THR A 207 -10.48 -8.96 -8.97
C THR A 207 -11.47 -7.82 -8.70
N HIS A 208 -12.74 -8.13 -8.43
CA HIS A 208 -13.78 -7.17 -8.07
C HIS A 208 -14.04 -7.04 -6.56
N LEU A 209 -13.47 -7.92 -5.73
CA LEU A 209 -13.75 -8.02 -4.28
C LEU A 209 -12.55 -7.74 -3.37
N LEU A 210 -11.41 -7.31 -3.93
CA LEU A 210 -10.34 -6.69 -3.14
C LEU A 210 -10.51 -5.18 -3.12
N ARG A 211 -11.48 -4.72 -2.32
CA ARG A 211 -11.01 -3.87 -1.23
C ARG A 211 -10.28 -4.81 -0.31
N LEU A 212 -8.94 -4.79 -0.28
CA LEU A 212 -8.26 -5.20 0.95
C LEU A 212 -8.92 -4.32 2.01
N THR A 213 -9.84 -4.89 2.77
CA THR A 213 -10.76 -4.12 3.59
C THR A 213 -9.91 -3.22 4.45
N ASP A 214 -9.95 -1.93 4.13
CA ASP A 214 -9.23 -0.89 4.85
C ASP A 214 -9.59 -1.07 6.32
N CYS A 215 -8.67 -0.78 7.24
CA CYS A 215 -9.03 -0.77 8.66
C CYS A 215 -10.33 0.03 8.87
N ASP A 216 -10.49 1.13 8.14
CA ASP A 216 -11.70 1.96 8.08
C ASP A 216 -12.95 1.22 7.62
N HIS A 217 -12.84 0.32 6.63
CA HIS A 217 -13.97 -0.45 6.13
C HIS A 217 -14.38 -1.57 7.10
N ILE A 218 -13.41 -2.27 7.69
CA ILE A 218 -13.70 -3.29 8.70
C ILE A 218 -14.27 -2.62 9.96
N GLN A 219 -13.76 -1.44 10.33
CA GLN A 219 -14.33 -0.65 11.43
C GLN A 219 -15.76 -0.24 11.15
N LYS A 220 -16.09 0.17 9.91
CA LYS A 220 -17.47 0.47 9.52
C LYS A 220 -18.38 -0.76 9.58
N GLU A 221 -17.92 -1.90 9.06
CA GLU A 221 -18.62 -3.19 9.13
C GLU A 221 -18.87 -3.61 10.60
N LEU A 222 -17.85 -3.46 11.45
CA LEU A 222 -17.88 -3.76 12.87
C LEU A 222 -18.85 -2.85 13.62
N LYS A 223 -18.88 -1.56 13.27
CA LYS A 223 -19.87 -0.61 13.79
C LYS A 223 -21.29 -1.04 13.43
N GLU A 224 -21.54 -1.36 12.16
CA GLU A 224 -22.86 -1.84 11.68
C GLU A 224 -23.30 -3.11 12.42
N TYR A 225 -22.40 -4.10 12.59
CA TYR A 225 -22.72 -5.32 13.35
C TYR A 225 -22.94 -5.08 14.84
N THR A 226 -22.20 -4.15 15.43
CA THR A 226 -22.37 -3.78 16.85
C THR A 226 -23.71 -3.07 17.06
N ASP A 227 -24.11 -2.19 16.12
CA ASP A 227 -25.40 -1.51 16.14
C ASP A 227 -26.58 -2.50 15.97
N PHE A 228 -26.41 -3.55 15.16
CA PHE A 228 -27.41 -4.63 15.05
C PHE A 228 -27.44 -5.52 16.30
N LEU A 229 -26.28 -5.88 16.86
CA LEU A 229 -26.19 -6.69 18.08
C LEU A 229 -26.81 -5.97 19.29
N ALA A 230 -26.71 -4.63 19.35
CA ALA A 230 -27.38 -3.83 20.38
C ALA A 230 -28.92 -3.94 20.32
N LYS A 231 -29.49 -4.22 19.13
CA LYS A 231 -30.94 -4.42 18.95
C LYS A 231 -31.37 -5.86 19.21
N THR A 232 -30.49 -6.83 18.97
CA THR A 232 -30.73 -8.27 19.17
C THR A 232 -29.53 -8.93 19.85
N PRO A 233 -29.40 -8.81 21.19
CA PRO A 233 -28.20 -9.20 21.93
C PRO A 233 -27.88 -10.70 21.89
N ASP A 234 -28.92 -11.53 21.80
CA ASP A 234 -28.83 -12.98 21.89
C ASP A 234 -28.69 -13.68 20.53
N ASP A 235 -28.51 -12.93 19.44
CA ASP A 235 -28.34 -13.52 18.11
C ASP A 235 -26.93 -14.15 17.96
N PRO A 236 -26.82 -15.49 17.91
CA PRO A 236 -25.53 -16.18 17.84
C PRO A 236 -24.79 -15.94 16.51
N ILE A 237 -25.51 -15.56 15.46
CA ILE A 237 -24.94 -15.24 14.14
C ILE A 237 -24.26 -13.87 14.21
N LEU A 238 -24.93 -12.86 14.78
CA LEU A 238 -24.36 -11.52 14.94
C LEU A 238 -23.15 -11.52 15.88
N GLN A 239 -23.19 -12.27 16.98
CA GLN A 239 -22.03 -12.45 17.88
C GLN A 239 -20.83 -13.07 17.13
N LYS A 240 -21.09 -14.05 16.26
CA LYS A 240 -20.07 -14.66 15.40
C LYS A 240 -19.52 -13.69 14.35
N MET A 241 -20.38 -12.83 13.79
CA MET A 241 -19.97 -11.81 12.82
C MET A 241 -19.11 -10.71 13.46
N VAL A 242 -19.49 -10.22 14.65
CA VAL A 242 -18.71 -9.24 15.42
C VAL A 242 -17.33 -9.80 15.81
N SER A 243 -17.27 -11.03 16.32
CA SER A 243 -15.98 -11.66 16.67
C SER A 243 -15.10 -11.89 15.43
N THR A 244 -15.69 -12.29 14.30
CA THR A 244 -14.97 -12.45 13.02
C THR A 244 -14.46 -11.10 12.49
N ALA A 245 -15.27 -10.03 12.56
CA ALA A 245 -14.87 -8.69 12.14
C ALA A 245 -13.75 -8.11 13.02
N ASN A 246 -13.84 -8.28 14.35
CA ASN A 246 -12.78 -7.89 15.29
C ASN A 246 -11.45 -8.60 14.99
N PHE A 247 -11.50 -9.91 14.72
CA PHE A 247 -10.32 -10.67 14.34
C PHE A 247 -9.72 -10.18 13.01
N ARG A 248 -10.57 -9.92 12.01
CA ARG A 248 -10.15 -9.35 10.71
C ARG A 248 -9.53 -7.96 10.88
N LEU A 249 -10.07 -7.12 11.78
CA LEU A 249 -9.54 -5.78 12.06
C LEU A 249 -8.15 -5.87 12.69
N LYS A 250 -7.98 -6.69 13.72
CA LYS A 250 -6.68 -6.89 14.38
C LYS A 250 -5.62 -7.42 13.42
N GLU A 251 -5.98 -8.35 12.53
CA GLU A 251 -5.06 -8.83 11.49
C GLU A 251 -4.76 -7.78 10.43
N ALA A 252 -5.73 -6.96 10.02
CA ALA A 252 -5.49 -5.87 9.07
C ALA A 252 -4.53 -4.84 9.66
N GLN A 253 -4.68 -4.48 10.93
CA GLN A 253 -3.78 -3.60 11.67
C GLN A 253 -2.37 -4.20 11.78
N LEU A 254 -2.24 -5.48 12.15
CA LEU A 254 -0.93 -6.16 12.20
C LEU A 254 -0.25 -6.22 10.82
N ARG A 255 -1.01 -6.44 9.75
CA ARG A 255 -0.47 -6.38 8.38
C ARG A 255 -0.07 -4.96 7.98
N GLU A 256 -0.80 -3.93 8.40
CA GLU A 256 -0.40 -2.53 8.19
C GLU A 256 0.90 -2.22 8.90
N GLU A 257 1.04 -2.65 10.15
CA GLU A 257 2.28 -2.51 10.92
C GLU A 257 3.44 -3.27 10.28
N ASP A 258 3.24 -4.52 9.86
CA ASP A 258 4.27 -5.31 9.18
C ASP A 258 4.63 -4.72 7.81
N HIS A 259 3.65 -4.20 7.05
CA HIS A 259 3.91 -3.51 5.78
C HIS A 259 4.59 -2.16 5.94
N ALA A 260 4.30 -1.41 7.01
CA ALA A 260 5.02 -0.21 7.37
C ALA A 260 6.49 -0.52 7.68
N ARG A 261 6.78 -1.69 8.26
CA ARG A 261 8.15 -2.21 8.46
C ARG A 261 8.78 -2.71 7.15
N ASP A 262 7.99 -3.21 6.20
CA ASP A 262 8.41 -3.81 4.91
C ASP A 262 8.61 -2.82 3.76
N ILE A 263 8.68 -1.50 4.02
CA ILE A 263 9.24 -0.52 3.07
C ILE A 263 10.68 -0.12 3.47
N PRO A 264 11.68 -1.03 3.47
CA PRO A 264 13.07 -0.63 3.42
C PRO A 264 13.42 -0.32 1.97
N GLY A 265 12.85 0.76 1.43
CA GLY A 265 13.50 1.45 0.32
C GLY A 265 14.58 2.33 0.90
N ASP A 266 15.77 2.38 0.28
CA ASP A 266 16.75 3.43 0.58
C ASP A 266 16.03 4.79 0.52
N ASP A 267 16.00 5.52 1.64
CA ASP A 267 15.32 6.81 1.78
C ASP A 267 15.79 7.83 0.71
N LEU A 268 17.00 7.66 0.19
CA LEU A 268 17.51 8.45 -0.94
C LEU A 268 16.87 8.06 -2.27
N ILE A 269 16.63 6.77 -2.51
CA ILE A 269 15.89 6.30 -3.69
C ILE A 269 14.46 6.81 -3.59
N TYR A 270 13.82 6.67 -2.43
CA TYR A 270 12.50 7.23 -2.18
C TYR A 270 12.47 8.73 -2.51
N THR A 271 13.38 9.52 -1.93
CA THR A 271 13.45 10.97 -2.16
C THR A 271 13.60 11.33 -3.64
N LYS A 272 14.49 10.59 -4.35
CA LYS A 272 14.72 10.78 -5.78
C LYS A 272 13.47 10.48 -6.61
N GLU A 273 12.75 9.41 -6.29
CA GLU A 273 11.50 9.04 -6.95
C GLU A 273 10.39 10.03 -6.61
N PHE A 274 10.12 10.25 -5.32
CA PHE A 274 9.08 11.12 -4.77
C PHE A 274 9.09 12.52 -5.39
N LEU A 275 10.25 13.17 -5.43
CA LEU A 275 10.38 14.50 -6.02
C LEU A 275 10.68 14.48 -7.53
N ALA A 276 10.77 13.30 -8.15
CA ALA A 276 11.24 13.12 -9.53
C ALA A 276 12.55 13.88 -9.81
N LEU A 277 13.55 13.75 -8.92
CA LEU A 277 14.80 14.50 -8.99
C LEU A 277 15.67 14.09 -10.17
N LYS A 278 16.35 15.07 -10.76
CA LYS A 278 17.50 14.84 -11.62
C LYS A 278 18.72 14.41 -10.80
N PRO A 279 19.68 13.67 -11.38
CA PRO A 279 20.91 13.30 -10.69
C PRO A 279 21.69 14.52 -10.14
N THR A 280 21.68 15.64 -10.86
CA THR A 280 22.32 16.89 -10.43
C THR A 280 21.62 17.53 -9.23
N GLU A 281 20.30 17.46 -9.16
CA GLU A 281 19.51 17.96 -8.03
C GLU A 281 19.76 17.12 -6.78
N LEU A 282 19.78 15.78 -6.91
CA LEU A 282 20.11 14.90 -5.79
C LEU A 282 21.53 15.14 -5.28
N LYS A 283 22.52 15.31 -6.19
CA LYS A 283 23.89 15.69 -5.81
C LYS A 283 23.91 17.00 -5.02
N ARG A 284 23.10 18.00 -5.40
CA ARG A 284 22.99 19.26 -4.67
C ARG A 284 22.40 19.09 -3.27
N MET A 285 21.35 18.28 -3.08
CA MET A 285 20.83 18.00 -1.72
C MET A 285 21.89 17.35 -0.84
N ARG A 286 22.62 16.37 -1.38
CA ARG A 286 23.73 15.71 -0.66
C ARG A 286 24.83 16.68 -0.28
N PHE A 287 25.16 17.62 -1.18
CA PHE A 287 26.14 18.67 -0.90
C PHE A 287 25.69 19.57 0.25
N ILE A 288 24.43 20.01 0.26
CA ILE A 288 23.88 20.87 1.32
C ILE A 288 23.91 20.14 2.66
N TYR A 289 23.48 18.88 2.71
CA TYR A 289 23.58 18.06 3.92
C TYR A 289 25.02 18.04 4.47
N LYS A 290 25.98 17.60 3.64
CA LYS A 290 27.39 17.42 4.03
C LYS A 290 28.16 18.70 4.36
N LYS A 291 27.66 19.86 3.92
CA LYS A 291 28.38 21.14 4.05
C LYS A 291 27.72 22.10 5.03
N CYS A 292 26.42 21.92 5.29
CA CYS A 292 25.65 22.87 6.07
C CYS A 292 24.95 22.25 7.27
N ILE A 293 24.85 20.92 7.36
CA ILE A 293 24.13 20.23 8.44
C ILE A 293 25.07 19.28 9.18
N ASP A 294 25.67 18.33 8.48
CA ASP A 294 26.67 17.37 8.97
C ASP A 294 28.06 18.03 8.99
N LEU A 295 28.27 18.90 10.00
CA LEU A 295 29.46 19.74 10.10
C LEU A 295 30.70 18.99 10.61
N ASP A 296 30.48 18.00 11.49
CA ASP A 296 31.51 17.11 12.04
C ASP A 296 31.86 15.95 11.08
N LYS A 297 31.03 15.71 10.06
CA LYS A 297 31.22 14.73 8.98
C LYS A 297 31.14 13.29 9.46
N ASP A 298 30.40 13.03 10.53
CA ASP A 298 30.16 11.68 11.02
C ASP A 298 29.06 10.95 10.20
N GLY A 299 28.41 11.68 9.27
CA GLY A 299 27.38 11.18 8.38
C GLY A 299 25.99 11.09 9.03
N LYS A 300 25.85 11.65 10.23
CA LYS A 300 24.67 11.61 11.08
C LYS A 300 24.36 13.02 11.59
N ILE A 301 23.11 13.25 11.97
CA ILE A 301 22.70 14.53 12.56
C ILE A 301 21.67 14.31 13.67
N SER A 302 21.75 15.14 14.70
CA SER A 302 20.74 15.30 15.73
C SER A 302 19.66 16.31 15.31
N VAL A 303 18.57 16.38 16.08
CA VAL A 303 17.50 17.37 15.84
C VAL A 303 18.01 18.79 16.15
N GLU A 304 18.89 18.91 17.13
CA GLU A 304 19.48 20.15 17.60
C GLU A 304 20.39 20.77 16.54
N GLU A 305 21.20 19.96 15.85
CA GLU A 305 21.98 20.39 14.68
C GLU A 305 21.08 20.83 13.53
N PHE A 306 19.97 20.12 13.32
CA PHE A 306 18.99 20.49 12.31
C PHE A 306 18.28 21.82 12.65
N ALA A 307 17.96 22.06 13.93
CA ALA A 307 17.43 23.33 14.42
C ALA A 307 18.43 24.48 14.22
N SER A 308 19.71 24.24 14.53
CA SER A 308 20.81 25.19 14.32
C SER A 308 20.99 25.55 12.84
N PHE A 309 20.93 24.55 11.94
CA PHE A 309 20.95 24.78 10.49
C PHE A 309 19.84 25.73 10.02
N LEU A 310 18.64 25.60 10.61
CA LEU A 310 17.48 26.46 10.34
C LEU A 310 17.51 27.79 11.12
N ARG A 311 18.43 27.96 12.07
CA ARG A 311 18.46 29.08 13.01
C ARG A 311 17.10 29.23 13.70
N GLU A 312 16.58 28.11 14.19
CA GLU A 312 15.36 28.05 15.00
C GLU A 312 15.73 27.80 16.47
N PRO A 313 14.95 28.30 17.43
CA PRO A 313 15.20 28.06 18.86
C PRO A 313 15.07 26.56 19.20
N LEU A 314 15.81 26.13 20.22
CA LEU A 314 15.78 24.74 20.70
C LEU A 314 14.39 24.30 21.20
N SER A 315 13.52 25.25 21.57
CA SER A 315 12.13 24.93 21.89
C SER A 315 11.45 24.18 20.73
N LEU A 316 11.74 24.54 19.47
CA LEU A 316 11.15 23.89 18.30
C LEU A 316 11.69 22.48 18.01
N CYS A 317 12.67 21.97 18.76
CA CYS A 317 13.21 20.63 18.54
C CYS A 317 12.13 19.54 18.62
N SER A 318 11.13 19.66 19.49
CA SER A 318 10.04 18.66 19.54
C SER A 318 9.21 18.68 18.25
N PHE A 319 8.85 19.86 17.73
CA PHE A 319 8.18 19.98 16.43
C PHE A 319 9.04 19.47 15.28
N LEU A 320 10.34 19.80 15.26
CA LEU A 320 11.26 19.28 14.25
C LEU A 320 11.35 17.76 14.29
N ARG A 321 11.34 17.15 15.49
CA ARG A 321 11.30 15.69 15.65
C ARG A 321 10.04 15.08 15.01
N GLN A 322 8.89 15.77 15.14
CA GLN A 322 7.65 15.35 14.46
C GLN A 322 7.76 15.38 12.93
N ILE A 323 8.56 16.30 12.36
CA ILE A 323 8.81 16.32 10.90
C ILE A 323 9.53 15.06 10.44
N PHE A 324 10.48 14.54 11.23
CA PHE A 324 11.13 13.27 10.93
C PHE A 324 10.17 12.09 11.12
N ALA A 325 9.38 12.09 12.18
CA ALA A 325 8.36 11.07 12.42
C ALA A 325 7.34 10.98 11.27
N LEU A 326 6.89 12.13 10.75
CA LEU A 326 5.98 12.21 9.60
C LEU A 326 6.50 11.43 8.38
N ALA A 327 7.80 11.52 8.10
CA ALA A 327 8.35 11.00 6.85
C ALA A 327 8.87 9.57 6.98
N LEU A 328 9.23 9.15 8.20
CA LEU A 328 9.94 7.91 8.42
C LEU A 328 9.07 6.90 9.22
N GLY A 329 8.06 7.35 9.97
CA GLY A 329 7.24 6.53 10.86
C GLY A 329 7.59 6.71 12.35
N ASN A 330 7.01 5.90 13.22
CA ASN A 330 7.35 5.91 14.64
C ASN A 330 8.70 5.21 14.86
N PHE A 331 9.73 5.98 15.19
CA PHE A 331 10.94 5.45 15.83
C PHE A 331 10.69 5.43 17.32
N ASP A 332 11.23 4.44 18.03
CA ASP A 332 11.16 4.38 19.49
C ASP A 332 11.64 5.69 20.09
N THR A 333 10.67 6.54 20.44
CA THR A 333 10.83 7.65 21.37
C THR A 333 11.01 7.13 22.80
N GLN A 334 10.97 5.81 22.99
CA GLN A 334 11.13 5.08 24.25
C GLN A 334 12.27 4.03 24.20
N SER A 335 13.39 4.31 23.54
CA SER A 335 14.62 3.58 23.83
C SER A 335 15.34 4.29 24.97
N ASP A 336 15.55 3.56 26.07
CA ASP A 336 16.31 3.97 27.25
C ASP A 336 17.62 4.71 26.91
N SER A 337 17.90 5.72 27.73
CA SER A 337 19.01 6.70 27.69
C SER A 337 18.64 8.05 27.05
N ASN A 338 19.06 9.13 27.72
CA ASN A 338 18.96 10.56 27.36
C ASN A 338 19.57 10.95 25.98
N LYS A 339 19.54 10.09 24.97
CA LYS A 339 20.16 10.32 23.66
C LYS A 339 19.11 10.79 22.66
N SER A 340 19.28 12.02 22.17
CA SER A 340 18.48 12.55 21.06
C SER A 340 18.58 11.64 19.83
N PRO A 341 17.48 11.42 19.10
CA PRO A 341 17.48 10.56 17.92
C PRO A 341 18.42 11.13 16.86
N ILE A 342 19.14 10.22 16.20
CA ILE A 342 20.18 10.55 15.24
C ILE A 342 19.75 10.06 13.85
N PHE A 343 19.83 10.93 12.86
CA PHE A 343 19.35 10.69 11.50
C PHE A 343 20.50 10.68 10.50
N ASN A 344 20.46 9.75 9.55
CA ASN A 344 21.43 9.72 8.44
C ASN A 344 20.96 10.60 7.26
N LEU A 345 21.86 10.77 6.28
CA LEU A 345 21.61 11.51 5.04
C LEU A 345 20.27 11.15 4.36
N GLY A 346 19.94 9.86 4.21
CA GLY A 346 18.73 9.43 3.53
C GLY A 346 17.48 9.89 4.28
N SER A 347 17.44 9.61 5.58
CA SER A 347 16.33 9.93 6.46
C SER A 347 16.08 11.44 6.55
N THR A 348 17.15 12.25 6.65
CA THR A 348 17.05 13.71 6.61
C THR A 348 16.50 14.21 5.29
N LEU A 349 17.00 13.73 4.15
CA LEU A 349 16.52 14.20 2.85
C LEU A 349 15.07 13.80 2.59
N LYS A 350 14.64 12.63 3.08
CA LYS A 350 13.25 12.20 3.02
C LYS A 350 12.34 13.08 3.86
N ALA A 351 12.72 13.36 5.11
CA ALA A 351 11.98 14.27 6.00
C ALA A 351 11.82 15.68 5.39
N VAL A 352 12.91 16.26 4.90
CA VAL A 352 12.90 17.55 4.20
C VAL A 352 11.96 17.50 3.00
N SER A 353 12.03 16.43 2.20
CA SER A 353 11.26 16.31 0.95
C SER A 353 9.77 16.17 1.20
N VAL A 354 9.37 15.32 2.15
CA VAL A 354 7.96 15.13 2.53
C VAL A 354 7.39 16.43 3.09
N PHE A 355 8.07 17.04 4.07
CA PHE A 355 7.58 18.24 4.72
C PHE A 355 7.51 19.45 3.78
N CYS A 356 8.51 19.64 2.91
CA CYS A 356 8.50 20.73 1.93
C CYS A 356 7.44 20.57 0.83
N MET A 357 6.91 19.36 0.63
CA MET A 357 5.83 19.05 -0.31
C MET A 357 4.43 19.10 0.30
N LEU A 358 4.29 19.42 1.59
CA LEU A 358 2.99 19.69 2.19
C LEU A 358 2.42 21.02 1.68
N SER A 359 1.12 21.03 1.35
CA SER A 359 0.37 22.27 1.14
C SER A 359 0.15 22.99 2.47
N SER A 360 -0.30 24.25 2.44
CA SER A 360 -0.61 24.98 3.67
C SER A 360 -1.68 24.27 4.52
N ALA A 361 -2.69 23.68 3.88
CA ALA A 361 -3.73 22.91 4.56
C ALA A 361 -3.16 21.62 5.16
N ASP A 362 -2.23 20.95 4.47
CA ASP A 362 -1.61 19.72 4.98
C ASP A 362 -0.64 20.00 6.13
N VAL A 363 0.03 21.16 6.15
CA VAL A 363 0.82 21.60 7.31
C VAL A 363 -0.08 21.78 8.53
N LEU A 364 -1.28 22.37 8.38
CA LEU A 364 -2.23 22.51 9.49
C LEU A 364 -2.70 21.16 10.01
N LYS A 365 -3.07 20.23 9.10
CA LYS A 365 -3.44 18.86 9.48
C LYS A 365 -2.31 18.14 10.19
N PHE A 366 -1.09 18.31 9.70
CA PHE A 366 0.10 17.76 10.32
C PHE A 366 0.30 18.28 11.75
N ILE A 367 0.27 19.60 11.96
CA ILE A 367 0.40 20.20 13.31
C ILE A 367 -0.69 19.65 14.23
N PHE A 368 -1.94 19.60 13.77
CA PHE A 368 -3.04 19.05 14.55
C PHE A 368 -2.80 17.57 14.92
N SER A 369 -2.36 16.75 13.96
CA SER A 369 -2.07 15.34 14.19
C SER A 369 -0.91 15.07 15.16
N CYS A 370 0.02 16.03 15.32
CA CYS A 370 1.07 15.92 16.33
C CYS A 370 0.53 15.92 17.77
N TYR A 371 -0.65 16.49 17.97
CA TYR A 371 -1.30 16.61 19.29
C TYR A 371 -2.52 15.70 19.42
N ASP A 372 -3.20 15.36 18.32
CA ASP A 372 -4.20 14.28 18.26
C ASP A 372 -3.54 12.90 18.07
N THR A 373 -2.66 12.53 19.00
CA THR A 373 -1.88 11.28 18.92
C THR A 373 -2.74 10.01 18.87
N LYS A 374 -3.97 10.09 19.37
CA LYS A 374 -4.93 8.97 19.41
C LYS A 374 -5.88 8.96 18.21
N GLY A 375 -5.85 9.97 17.34
CA GLY A 375 -6.69 10.07 16.14
C GLY A 375 -8.17 10.22 16.46
N TYR A 376 -8.53 10.87 17.57
CA TYR A 376 -9.91 11.08 17.97
C TYR A 376 -10.61 12.18 17.16
N GLY A 377 -9.86 12.98 16.40
CA GLY A 377 -10.36 14.10 15.60
C GLY A 377 -10.50 15.41 16.38
N PHE A 378 -10.02 15.45 17.62
CA PHE A 378 -10.00 16.63 18.49
C PHE A 378 -8.71 16.67 19.31
N ILE A 379 -8.27 17.87 19.68
CA ILE A 379 -7.22 18.08 20.68
C ILE A 379 -7.82 18.74 21.92
N ASP A 380 -7.32 18.41 23.10
CA ASP A 380 -7.77 19.07 24.32
C ASP A 380 -7.15 20.47 24.47
N ARG A 381 -7.71 21.25 25.39
CA ARG A 381 -7.26 22.60 25.71
C ARG A 381 -5.80 22.66 26.16
N VAL A 382 -5.32 21.65 26.90
CA VAL A 382 -3.94 21.61 27.41
C VAL A 382 -2.98 21.45 26.25
N ALA A 383 -3.22 20.46 25.38
CA ALA A 383 -2.45 20.21 24.17
C ALA A 383 -2.40 21.44 23.23
N PHE A 384 -3.50 22.18 23.12
CA PHE A 384 -3.51 23.42 22.34
C PHE A 384 -2.61 24.51 22.96
N TYR A 385 -2.60 24.67 24.28
CA TYR A 385 -1.68 25.61 24.93
C TYR A 385 -0.23 25.17 24.85
N ASP A 386 0.06 23.88 25.03
CA ASP A 386 1.40 23.31 24.89
C ASP A 386 1.97 23.56 23.48
N LEU A 387 1.13 23.47 22.44
CA LEU A 387 1.48 23.85 21.07
C LEU A 387 1.86 25.33 20.96
N LEU A 388 1.10 26.22 21.61
CA LEU A 388 1.38 27.65 21.56
C LEU A 388 2.64 28.02 22.36
N GLU A 389 2.87 27.40 23.51
CA GLU A 389 4.10 27.56 24.29
C GLU A 389 5.31 27.06 23.49
N LEU A 390 5.18 25.93 22.78
CA LEU A 390 6.21 25.40 21.90
C LEU A 390 6.64 26.41 20.83
N PHE A 391 5.65 27.05 20.20
CA PHE A 391 5.86 28.00 19.10
C PHE A 391 6.25 29.39 19.58
N HIS A 392 5.84 29.77 20.80
CA HIS A 392 6.03 31.10 21.38
C HIS A 392 6.56 31.01 22.82
N PRO A 393 7.73 30.38 23.06
CA PRO A 393 8.23 30.05 24.40
C PRO A 393 8.58 31.27 25.26
N ARG A 394 8.65 32.46 24.65
CA ARG A 394 8.99 33.70 25.37
C ARG A 394 7.77 34.52 25.79
N HIS A 395 6.54 34.13 25.41
CA HIS A 395 5.25 34.80 25.69
C HIS A 395 5.19 36.35 25.57
N GLN A 396 6.26 37.05 25.18
CA GLN A 396 6.34 38.51 25.15
C GLN A 396 5.78 39.13 23.86
N ASP A 397 5.08 38.36 23.02
CA ASP A 397 4.44 38.91 21.84
C ASP A 397 2.99 39.28 22.22
N ASP A 398 2.75 40.58 22.45
CA ASP A 398 1.44 41.14 22.78
C ASP A 398 0.34 40.66 21.82
N ARG A 399 0.72 40.29 20.59
CA ARG A 399 -0.17 39.75 19.56
C ARG A 399 -0.66 38.33 19.87
N VAL A 400 0.17 37.49 20.48
CA VAL A 400 -0.23 36.13 20.91
C VAL A 400 -1.18 36.23 22.09
N HIS A 401 -0.87 37.10 23.07
CA HIS A 401 -1.75 37.33 24.22
C HIS A 401 -3.10 37.92 23.82
N SER A 402 -3.12 38.89 22.88
CA SER A 402 -4.36 39.47 22.37
C SER A 402 -5.21 38.41 21.65
N ALA A 403 -4.60 37.59 20.78
CA ALA A 403 -5.30 36.50 20.11
C ALA A 403 -5.85 35.47 21.10
N LEU A 404 -5.10 35.12 22.15
CA LEU A 404 -5.56 34.18 23.18
C LEU A 404 -6.76 34.69 23.99
N LYS A 405 -6.89 36.01 24.18
CA LYS A 405 -8.09 36.60 24.81
C LYS A 405 -9.33 36.52 23.92
N GLU A 406 -9.14 36.56 22.60
CA GLU A 406 -10.23 36.50 21.62
C GLU A 406 -10.62 35.07 21.22
N ILE A 407 -9.76 34.07 21.48
CA ILE A 407 -10.06 32.68 21.21
C ILE A 407 -10.99 32.14 22.29
N GLU A 408 -12.28 32.14 21.99
CA GLU A 408 -13.28 31.39 22.75
C GLU A 408 -13.11 29.89 22.46
N LEU A 409 -12.58 29.17 23.45
CA LEU A 409 -12.50 27.72 23.45
C LEU A 409 -13.84 27.12 23.92
N PRO A 410 -14.29 26.01 23.32
CA PRO A 410 -15.51 25.33 23.74
C PRO A 410 -15.52 24.95 25.22
N ALA A 411 -16.71 24.97 25.83
CA ALA A 411 -16.89 24.62 27.24
C ALA A 411 -16.57 23.15 27.56
N ASP A 412 -16.65 22.27 26.56
CA ASP A 412 -16.26 20.85 26.69
C ASP A 412 -14.73 20.65 26.74
N GLY A 413 -13.95 21.72 26.53
CA GLY A 413 -12.49 21.70 26.59
C GLY A 413 -11.83 21.02 25.38
N THR A 414 -12.58 20.69 24.33
CA THR A 414 -12.08 20.02 23.14
C THR A 414 -12.08 20.94 21.91
N LEU A 415 -11.09 20.78 21.05
CA LEU A 415 -10.91 21.57 19.84
C LEU A 415 -10.85 20.65 18.62
N GLN A 416 -11.94 20.63 17.86
CA GLN A 416 -12.00 19.90 16.59
C GLN A 416 -11.16 20.57 15.50
N PHE A 417 -10.74 19.80 14.50
CA PHE A 417 -9.90 20.30 13.41
C PHE A 417 -10.50 21.50 12.66
N ALA A 418 -11.81 21.50 12.39
CA ALA A 418 -12.46 22.61 11.68
C ALA A 418 -12.33 23.95 12.44
N ARG A 419 -12.42 23.92 13.77
CA ARG A 419 -12.23 25.10 14.61
C ARG A 419 -10.76 25.49 14.72
N PHE A 420 -9.86 24.52 14.81
CA PHE A 420 -8.41 24.76 14.75
C PHE A 420 -8.00 25.46 13.44
N GLU A 421 -8.57 25.03 12.30
CA GLU A 421 -8.37 25.68 11.00
C GLU A 421 -8.91 27.12 10.99
N ASP A 422 -10.10 27.34 11.54
CA ASP A 422 -10.70 28.68 11.66
C ASP A 422 -9.83 29.62 12.52
N ILE A 423 -9.35 29.15 13.67
CA ILE A 423 -8.41 29.88 14.53
C ILE A 423 -7.13 30.21 13.74
N SER A 424 -6.56 29.26 13.00
CA SER A 424 -5.38 29.52 12.18
C SER A 424 -5.62 30.53 11.06
N ARG A 425 -6.84 30.60 10.51
CA ARG A 425 -7.21 31.56 9.48
C ARG A 425 -7.36 32.97 10.05
N ARG A 426 -7.97 33.08 11.24
CA ARG A 426 -8.15 34.36 11.94
C ARG A 426 -6.85 34.89 12.55
N PHE A 427 -6.03 34.01 13.10
CA PHE A 427 -4.80 34.35 13.83
C PHE A 427 -3.58 33.59 13.26
N PRO A 428 -3.17 33.89 12.00
CA PRO A 428 -2.13 33.13 11.31
C PRO A 428 -0.76 33.21 12.00
N HIS A 429 -0.49 34.26 12.78
CA HIS A 429 0.76 34.42 13.54
C HIS A 429 0.94 33.34 14.62
N LEU A 430 -0.14 32.75 15.13
CA LEU A 430 -0.07 31.70 16.14
C LEU A 430 0.65 30.45 15.62
N LEU A 431 0.36 30.03 14.40
CA LEU A 431 0.96 28.84 13.79
C LEU A 431 2.09 29.17 12.81
N TYR A 432 2.38 30.46 12.59
CA TYR A 432 3.43 30.92 11.68
C TYR A 432 4.80 30.27 11.91
N PRO A 433 5.26 29.97 13.13
CA PRO A 433 6.53 29.29 13.35
C PRO A 433 6.68 27.97 12.56
N ALA A 434 5.62 27.16 12.44
CA ALA A 434 5.65 25.94 11.64
C ALA A 434 5.83 26.23 10.13
N PHE A 435 5.11 27.22 9.62
CA PHE A 435 5.24 27.65 8.22
C PHE A 435 6.61 28.27 7.93
N ARG A 436 7.17 29.01 8.90
CA ARG A 436 8.51 29.58 8.83
C ARG A 436 9.57 28.49 8.71
N VAL A 437 9.48 27.41 9.51
CA VAL A 437 10.36 26.24 9.41
C VAL A 437 10.30 25.66 7.99
N GLN A 438 9.10 25.44 7.44
CA GLN A 438 8.92 24.91 6.09
C GLN A 438 9.54 25.84 5.03
N GLU A 439 9.30 27.14 5.14
CA GLU A 439 9.82 28.14 4.21
C GLU A 439 11.35 28.23 4.25
N LYS A 440 11.95 28.20 5.45
CA LYS A 440 13.41 28.17 5.62
C LYS A 440 14.04 26.93 5.00
N LEU A 441 13.42 25.76 5.17
CA LEU A 441 13.86 24.53 4.51
C LEU A 441 13.80 24.66 3.00
N ARG A 442 12.68 25.18 2.47
CA ARG A 442 12.53 25.43 1.03
C ARG A 442 13.61 26.37 0.51
N GLN A 443 13.91 27.45 1.25
CA GLN A 443 14.94 28.43 0.92
C GLN A 443 16.34 27.82 0.91
N LYS A 444 16.73 27.10 1.96
CA LYS A 444 18.07 26.54 2.14
C LYS A 444 18.44 25.50 1.08
N PHE A 445 17.48 24.69 0.61
CA PHE A 445 17.75 23.61 -0.35
C PHE A 445 17.79 24.08 -1.81
N PHE A 446 16.62 24.31 -2.40
CA PHE A 446 16.47 24.64 -3.83
C PHE A 446 15.86 26.03 -4.09
N GLY A 447 15.51 26.75 -3.03
CA GLY A 447 14.75 27.99 -3.12
C GLY A 447 13.26 27.76 -3.27
N VAL A 448 12.48 28.69 -2.74
CA VAL A 448 11.01 28.65 -2.66
C VAL A 448 10.36 28.47 -4.03
N ARG A 449 10.88 29.16 -5.06
CA ARG A 449 10.37 29.07 -6.43
C ARG A 449 10.43 27.65 -6.99
N TRP A 450 11.48 26.90 -6.69
CA TRP A 450 11.62 25.52 -7.14
C TRP A 450 10.57 24.61 -6.49
N TRP A 451 10.37 24.75 -5.17
CA TRP A 451 9.39 23.97 -4.42
C TRP A 451 7.95 24.30 -4.82
N LYS A 452 7.63 25.59 -5.02
CA LYS A 452 6.31 26.01 -5.55
C LYS A 452 6.03 25.39 -6.91
N ARG A 453 7.02 25.38 -7.82
CA ARG A 453 6.90 24.70 -9.11
C ARG A 453 6.68 23.19 -8.93
N LYS A 454 7.39 22.52 -8.02
CA LYS A 454 7.20 21.09 -7.75
C LYS A 454 5.80 20.77 -7.21
N LEU A 455 5.30 21.57 -6.28
CA LEU A 455 3.94 21.46 -5.76
C LEU A 455 2.89 21.63 -6.86
N GLU A 456 3.05 22.62 -7.75
CA GLU A 456 2.16 22.80 -8.90
C GLU A 456 2.15 21.56 -9.81
N LEU A 457 3.33 21.05 -10.16
CA LEU A 457 3.45 19.85 -10.98
C LEU A 457 2.84 18.61 -10.32
N TYR A 458 3.03 18.47 -9.01
CA TYR A 458 2.43 17.39 -8.22
C TYR A 458 0.91 17.52 -8.23
N GLY A 459 0.35 18.71 -8.00
CA GLY A 459 -1.09 18.96 -8.08
C GLY A 459 -1.68 18.62 -9.45
N ILE A 460 -1.01 19.02 -10.54
CA ILE A 460 -1.41 18.65 -11.91
C ILE A 460 -1.38 17.12 -12.09
N ALA A 461 -0.31 16.47 -11.63
CA ALA A 461 -0.17 15.02 -11.73
C ALA A 461 -1.26 14.29 -10.93
N SER A 462 -1.53 14.69 -9.68
CA SER A 462 -2.59 14.13 -8.84
C SER A 462 -3.97 14.29 -9.47
N GLN A 463 -4.29 15.46 -10.01
CA GLN A 463 -5.57 15.69 -10.73
C GLN A 463 -5.71 14.83 -11.99
N ARG A 464 -4.61 14.52 -12.68
CA ARG A 464 -4.64 13.61 -13.83
C ARG A 464 -4.86 12.17 -13.37
N VAL A 465 -4.15 11.72 -12.34
CA VAL A 465 -4.34 10.37 -11.77
C VAL A 465 -5.78 10.19 -11.27
N GLU A 466 -6.36 11.17 -10.59
CA GLU A 466 -7.74 11.10 -10.11
C GLU A 466 -8.76 11.06 -11.26
N ARG A 467 -8.52 11.80 -12.34
CA ARG A 467 -9.36 11.73 -13.56
C ARG A 467 -9.26 10.38 -14.26
N ASP A 468 -8.05 9.83 -14.38
CA ASP A 468 -7.84 8.48 -14.91
C ASP A 468 -8.66 7.47 -14.09
N LYS A 469 -8.58 7.55 -12.76
CA LYS A 469 -9.30 6.67 -11.83
C LYS A 469 -10.82 6.80 -11.96
N LYS A 470 -11.35 8.02 -12.05
CA LYS A 470 -12.80 8.23 -12.27
C LYS A 470 -13.26 7.62 -13.59
N ARG A 471 -12.49 7.81 -14.65
CA ARG A 471 -12.80 7.25 -15.97
C ARG A 471 -12.76 5.71 -15.96
N GLU A 472 -11.77 5.12 -15.29
CA GLU A 472 -11.70 3.67 -15.08
C GLU A 472 -12.96 3.17 -14.33
N ASN A 473 -13.35 3.82 -13.24
CA ASN A 473 -14.56 3.46 -12.48
C ASN A 473 -15.86 3.61 -13.29
N GLU A 474 -15.96 4.63 -14.14
CA GLU A 474 -17.12 4.85 -15.02
C GLU A 474 -17.24 3.75 -16.07
N ILE A 475 -16.12 3.40 -16.71
CA ILE A 475 -16.06 2.28 -17.68
C ILE A 475 -16.47 0.98 -16.97
N GLU A 476 -15.91 0.70 -15.79
CA GLU A 476 -16.27 -0.47 -14.99
C GLU A 476 -17.76 -0.49 -14.61
N SER A 477 -18.35 0.66 -14.27
CA SER A 477 -19.78 0.79 -13.97
C SER A 477 -20.66 0.47 -15.18
N MET A 478 -20.29 0.97 -16.36
CA MET A 478 -21.02 0.68 -17.60
C MET A 478 -20.92 -0.79 -17.98
N GLU A 479 -19.72 -1.38 -17.91
CA GLU A 479 -19.53 -2.81 -18.16
C GLU A 479 -20.32 -3.67 -17.16
N ARG A 480 -20.40 -3.26 -15.90
CA ARG A 480 -21.19 -3.96 -14.88
C ARG A 480 -22.66 -3.95 -15.22
N LYS A 481 -23.19 -2.80 -15.68
CA LYS A 481 -24.59 -2.68 -16.11
C LYS A 481 -24.89 -3.59 -17.30
N GLN A 482 -24.02 -3.59 -18.32
CA GLN A 482 -24.16 -4.46 -19.49
C GLN A 482 -24.14 -5.95 -19.12
N ARG A 483 -23.30 -6.35 -18.15
CA ARG A 483 -23.26 -7.74 -17.66
C ARG A 483 -24.56 -8.14 -16.94
N TYR A 484 -25.15 -7.24 -16.16
CA TYR A 484 -26.45 -7.50 -15.54
C TYR A 484 -27.56 -7.63 -16.59
N GLU A 485 -27.60 -6.72 -17.57
CA GLU A 485 -28.57 -6.77 -18.67
C GLU A 485 -28.43 -8.06 -19.50
N MET A 486 -27.20 -8.49 -19.79
CA MET A 486 -26.94 -9.74 -20.51
C MET A 486 -27.29 -10.99 -19.67
N ALA A 487 -27.00 -10.99 -18.38
CA ALA A 487 -27.37 -12.09 -17.47
C ALA A 487 -28.90 -12.20 -17.28
N GLU A 488 -29.60 -11.06 -17.23
CA GLU A 488 -31.06 -11.00 -17.17
C GLU A 488 -31.69 -11.51 -18.48
N ALA A 489 -31.15 -11.14 -19.64
CA ALA A 489 -31.57 -11.65 -20.93
C ALA A 489 -31.43 -13.19 -21.02
N LEU A 490 -30.27 -13.73 -20.62
CA LEU A 490 -30.03 -15.18 -20.58
C LEU A 490 -30.95 -15.91 -19.58
N HIS A 491 -31.27 -15.27 -18.45
CA HIS A 491 -32.22 -15.82 -17.49
C HIS A 491 -33.65 -15.87 -18.03
N ASN A 492 -34.07 -14.84 -18.77
CA ASN A 492 -35.38 -14.78 -19.41
C ASN A 492 -35.50 -15.79 -20.57
N GLU A 493 -34.47 -15.91 -21.41
CA GLU A 493 -34.41 -16.96 -22.46
C GLU A 493 -34.46 -18.37 -21.86
N GLY A 494 -33.80 -18.59 -20.73
CA GLY A 494 -33.85 -19.85 -19.98
C GLY A 494 -35.26 -20.19 -19.45
N ARG A 495 -36.03 -19.18 -19.00
CA ARG A 495 -37.43 -19.36 -18.58
C ARG A 495 -38.33 -19.67 -19.76
N GLU A 496 -38.19 -18.95 -20.89
CA GLU A 496 -38.97 -19.22 -22.10
C GLU A 496 -38.72 -20.64 -22.64
N PHE A 497 -37.47 -21.10 -22.61
CA PHE A 497 -37.13 -22.46 -23.02
C PHE A 497 -37.76 -23.51 -22.10
N PHE A 498 -37.86 -23.23 -20.80
CA PHE A 498 -38.52 -24.11 -19.83
C PHE A 498 -40.04 -24.16 -20.06
N ASP A 499 -40.67 -23.02 -20.31
CA ASP A 499 -42.11 -22.90 -20.59
C ASP A 499 -42.50 -23.60 -21.90
N VAL A 500 -41.69 -23.48 -22.96
CA VAL A 500 -41.91 -24.19 -24.23
C VAL A 500 -41.79 -25.71 -24.03
N LYS A 501 -40.85 -26.18 -23.20
CA LYS A 501 -40.66 -27.59 -22.89
C LYS A 501 -41.82 -28.14 -22.04
N GLU A 502 -42.36 -27.33 -21.13
CA GLU A 502 -43.52 -27.67 -20.31
C GLU A 502 -44.80 -27.76 -21.16
N ARG A 503 -45.00 -26.82 -22.08
CA ARG A 503 -46.11 -26.85 -23.06
C ARG A 503 -46.05 -28.08 -23.95
N ARG A 504 -44.85 -28.48 -24.43
CA ARG A 504 -44.66 -29.72 -25.20
C ARG A 504 -44.95 -30.98 -24.37
N ARG A 505 -44.56 -31.01 -23.09
CA ARG A 505 -44.88 -32.12 -22.17
C ARG A 505 -46.38 -32.24 -21.89
N LYS A 506 -47.09 -31.12 -21.73
CA LYS A 506 -48.56 -31.11 -21.57
C LYS A 506 -49.27 -31.59 -22.84
N LYS A 507 -48.80 -31.19 -24.02
CA LYS A 507 -49.36 -31.62 -25.31
C LYS A 507 -49.16 -33.11 -25.61
N ASN A 508 -48.05 -33.71 -25.16
CA ASN A 508 -47.80 -35.15 -25.31
C ASN A 508 -48.55 -36.02 -24.28
N ARG A 509 -48.99 -35.45 -23.16
CA ARG A 509 -49.83 -36.16 -22.17
C ARG A 509 -51.31 -36.21 -22.56
N SER A 510 -51.78 -35.30 -23.42
CA SER A 510 -53.15 -35.31 -23.93
C SER A 510 -53.39 -36.24 -25.12
N THR A 511 -52.34 -36.91 -25.64
CA THR A 511 -52.43 -37.78 -26.83
C THR A 511 -52.23 -39.26 -26.54
N THR A 512 -52.20 -39.67 -25.27
CA THR A 512 -52.18 -41.10 -24.91
C THR A 512 -53.63 -41.57 -24.72
N PRO A 513 -54.19 -42.43 -25.59
CA PRO A 513 -55.51 -42.99 -25.34
C PRO A 513 -55.40 -44.01 -24.21
N LEU A 514 -56.26 -43.85 -23.19
CA LEU A 514 -56.48 -44.86 -22.16
C LEU A 514 -56.90 -46.17 -22.84
N ARG A 515 -56.13 -47.23 -22.60
CA ARG A 515 -56.49 -48.62 -22.90
C ARG A 515 -56.73 -49.35 -21.60
#